data_AF-Q7MS80-F1
#
_entry.id   AF-Q7MS80-F1
#
_cell.length_a   1.000
_cell.length_b   1.000
_cell.length_c   1.000
_cell.angle_alpha   90.00
_cell.angle_beta   90.00
_cell.angle_gamma   90.00
#
_symmetry.space_group_name_H-M   'P 1'
#
loop_
_entity.id
_entity.type
_entity.pdbx_description
1 polymer ?
#
loop_
_entity_poly.entity_id
_entity_poly.type
_entity_poly.pdbx_seq_one_letter_code
_entity_poly.pdbx_strand_id
1 'polypeptide(L)'
;MFFQQSLRELREEREENLTDSLLERLQKGGIELSWLDWLLGERSIFIWLPKGELWSVLVHEAILNDSTFHRQGAPCYHFTPCEEIKRVASDIELSRRYLASLPGENRFDFKTISGRSELRFFRDKPLEPCPLCLEAYRGGGGGQKPLDFNEVHGKNLRKFYGKEREREWNRLASELIKIRHHTCDICQKSHPKESLHVHWREDGRVEIVCKNCERRI
;
A
#
# COMPACT_ATOMS: atom_id res chain seq x y z
N MET A 1 -3.33 -30.25 -21.86
CA MET A 1 -3.22 -28.77 -21.82
C MET A 1 -4.44 -28.09 -21.20
N PHE A 2 -5.67 -28.58 -21.40
CA PHE A 2 -6.89 -28.01 -20.79
C PHE A 2 -6.88 -27.90 -19.26
N PHE A 3 -6.40 -28.92 -18.52
CA PHE A 3 -6.40 -28.88 -17.05
C PHE A 3 -5.54 -27.76 -16.47
N GLN A 4 -4.37 -27.48 -17.07
CA GLN A 4 -3.53 -26.35 -16.63
C GLN A 4 -4.16 -25.00 -16.96
N GLN A 5 -4.88 -24.91 -18.07
CA GLN A 5 -5.63 -23.72 -18.44
C GLN A 5 -6.80 -23.47 -17.48
N SER A 6 -7.62 -24.49 -17.20
CA SER A 6 -8.73 -24.38 -16.24
C SER A 6 -8.25 -24.10 -14.81
N LEU A 7 -7.10 -24.67 -14.39
CA LEU A 7 -6.50 -24.33 -13.10
C LEU A 7 -5.98 -22.89 -13.06
N ARG A 8 -5.53 -22.34 -14.19
CA ARG A 8 -5.10 -20.95 -14.29
C ARG A 8 -6.31 -20.03 -14.23
N GLU A 9 -7.36 -20.31 -14.98
CA GLU A 9 -8.63 -19.57 -14.99
C GLU A 9 -9.26 -19.55 -13.58
N LEU A 10 -9.34 -20.69 -12.89
CA LEU A 10 -9.86 -20.75 -11.51
C LEU A 10 -9.01 -19.97 -10.50
N ARG A 11 -7.69 -19.89 -10.71
CA ARG A 11 -6.80 -19.08 -9.87
C ARG A 11 -7.00 -17.59 -10.16
N GLU A 12 -7.06 -17.23 -11.43
CA GLU A 12 -7.33 -15.86 -11.87
C GLU A 12 -8.68 -15.38 -11.30
N GLU A 13 -9.76 -16.17 -11.40
CA GLU A 13 -11.06 -15.85 -10.80
C GLU A 13 -10.99 -15.70 -9.26
N ARG A 14 -10.23 -16.56 -8.58
CA ARG A 14 -10.07 -16.46 -7.12
C ARG A 14 -9.29 -15.22 -6.71
N GLU A 15 -8.23 -14.90 -7.45
CA GLU A 15 -7.42 -13.70 -7.22
C GLU A 15 -8.20 -12.42 -7.52
N GLU A 16 -9.08 -12.44 -8.51
CA GLU A 16 -10.02 -11.36 -8.81
C GLU A 16 -10.97 -11.11 -7.64
N ASN A 17 -11.68 -12.15 -7.20
CA ASN A 17 -12.61 -12.04 -6.06
C ASN A 17 -11.92 -11.55 -4.78
N LEU A 18 -10.68 -12.00 -4.54
CA LEU A 18 -9.90 -11.57 -3.38
C LEU A 18 -9.44 -10.11 -3.52
N THR A 19 -8.98 -9.70 -4.70
CA THR A 19 -8.58 -8.32 -4.98
C THR A 19 -9.75 -7.36 -4.77
N ASP A 20 -10.93 -7.69 -5.29
CA ASP A 20 -12.14 -6.88 -5.12
C ASP A 20 -12.55 -6.78 -3.65
N SER A 21 -12.49 -7.90 -2.91
CA SER A 21 -12.78 -7.93 -1.47
C SER A 21 -11.80 -7.08 -0.66
N LEU A 22 -10.51 -7.07 -1.02
CA LEU A 22 -9.50 -6.24 -0.37
C LEU A 22 -9.71 -4.76 -0.69
N LEU A 23 -10.01 -4.41 -1.95
CA LEU A 23 -10.33 -3.05 -2.35
C LEU A 23 -11.55 -2.51 -1.60
N GLU A 24 -12.62 -3.31 -1.48
CA GLU A 24 -13.81 -2.92 -0.72
C GLU A 24 -13.46 -2.65 0.76
N ARG A 25 -12.62 -3.49 1.38
CA ARG A 25 -12.17 -3.28 2.76
C ARG A 25 -11.30 -2.02 2.92
N LEU A 26 -10.37 -1.79 2.00
CA LEU A 26 -9.53 -0.59 1.98
C LEU A 26 -10.37 0.68 1.87
N GLN A 27 -11.48 0.64 1.14
CA GLN A 27 -12.41 1.76 0.99
C GLN A 27 -13.30 2.00 2.22
N LYS A 28 -13.70 0.94 2.92
CA LYS A 28 -14.68 1.03 4.02
C LYS A 28 -14.09 1.33 5.40
N GLY A 29 -12.89 0.84 5.69
CA GLY A 29 -12.30 0.99 7.03
C GLY A 29 -10.80 0.73 7.09
N GLY A 30 -10.18 0.44 5.95
CA GLY A 30 -8.76 0.13 5.87
C GLY A 30 -8.43 -1.31 6.28
N ILE A 31 -7.17 -1.68 6.08
CA ILE A 31 -6.61 -2.99 6.42
C ILE A 31 -5.28 -2.78 7.14
N GLU A 32 -5.03 -3.59 8.17
CA GLU A 32 -3.77 -3.57 8.93
C GLU A 32 -2.56 -3.77 8.01
N LEU A 33 -1.55 -2.90 8.14
CA LEU A 33 -0.35 -2.97 7.29
C LEU A 33 0.38 -4.31 7.43
N SER A 34 0.31 -4.95 8.61
CA SER A 34 0.95 -6.24 8.84
C SER A 34 0.34 -7.38 8.01
N TRP A 35 -0.87 -7.19 7.45
CA TRP A 35 -1.58 -8.16 6.63
C TRP A 35 -1.47 -7.88 5.12
N LEU A 36 -0.75 -6.83 4.74
CA LEU A 36 -0.61 -6.41 3.35
C LEU A 36 0.83 -6.54 2.90
N ASP A 37 1.00 -6.87 1.63
CA ASP A 37 2.25 -6.67 0.92
C ASP A 37 2.35 -5.19 0.54
N TRP A 38 3.03 -4.38 1.36
CA TRP A 38 3.15 -2.94 1.13
C TRP A 38 4.60 -2.51 0.94
N LEU A 39 4.79 -1.42 0.22
CA LEU A 39 6.08 -0.93 -0.25
C LEU A 39 6.14 0.59 -0.27
N LEU A 40 7.35 1.10 -0.05
CA LEU A 40 7.63 2.54 -0.03
C LEU A 40 8.18 2.97 -1.38
N GLY A 41 7.45 3.82 -2.08
CA GLY A 41 7.91 4.51 -3.27
C GLY A 41 8.87 5.66 -2.97
N GLU A 42 9.06 6.55 -3.93
CA GLU A 42 9.74 7.82 -3.72
C GLU A 42 8.78 8.87 -3.14
N ARG A 43 7.53 8.86 -3.62
CA ARG A 43 6.52 9.88 -3.25
C ARG A 43 5.22 9.31 -2.69
N SER A 44 5.00 8.01 -2.80
CA SER A 44 3.75 7.37 -2.41
C SER A 44 4.03 6.10 -1.60
N ILE A 45 3.03 5.70 -0.81
CA ILE A 45 2.99 4.41 -0.14
C ILE A 45 2.12 3.51 -1.01
N PHE A 46 2.59 2.30 -1.31
CA PHE A 46 1.91 1.38 -2.19
C PHE A 46 1.56 0.08 -1.48
N ILE A 47 0.46 -0.54 -1.88
CA ILE A 47 0.13 -1.92 -1.58
C ILE A 47 0.17 -2.72 -2.88
N TRP A 48 0.50 -4.00 -2.77
CA TRP A 48 0.46 -4.94 -3.85
C TRP A 48 -0.68 -5.93 -3.63
N LEU A 49 -1.63 -5.93 -4.56
CA LEU A 49 -2.80 -6.80 -4.51
C LEU A 49 -2.55 -8.13 -5.26
N PRO A 50 -3.26 -9.21 -4.90
CA PRO A 50 -3.07 -10.54 -5.48
C PRO A 50 -3.09 -10.61 -7.00
N LYS A 51 -3.91 -9.77 -7.66
CA LYS A 51 -3.98 -9.66 -9.13
C LYS A 51 -2.74 -9.04 -9.78
N GLY A 52 -1.67 -8.78 -9.03
CA GLY A 52 -0.49 -8.11 -9.53
C GLY A 52 -0.65 -6.59 -9.59
N GLU A 53 -1.61 -6.01 -8.86
CA GLU A 53 -1.91 -4.58 -8.96
C GLU A 53 -1.24 -3.78 -7.87
N LEU A 54 -0.55 -2.70 -8.25
CA LEU A 54 0.00 -1.74 -7.31
C LEU A 54 -0.95 -0.57 -7.13
N TRP A 55 -1.34 -0.31 -5.89
CA TRP A 55 -2.24 0.77 -5.53
C TRP A 55 -1.56 1.68 -4.53
N SER A 56 -1.56 2.98 -4.80
CA SER A 56 -1.11 3.95 -3.80
C SER A 56 -2.20 4.15 -2.75
N VAL A 57 -1.82 4.21 -1.46
CA VAL A 57 -2.73 4.22 -0.31
C VAL A 57 -2.43 5.35 0.66
N LEU A 58 -3.43 5.69 1.48
CA LEU A 58 -3.23 6.46 2.71
C LEU A 58 -2.94 5.50 3.86
N VAL A 59 -2.16 5.96 4.82
CA VAL A 59 -1.82 5.19 6.03
C VAL A 59 -2.09 6.03 7.26
N HIS A 60 -2.68 5.46 8.31
CA HIS A 60 -2.85 6.16 9.59
C HIS A 60 -2.71 5.18 10.76
N GLU A 61 -2.33 5.70 11.93
CA GLU A 61 -2.32 4.92 13.17
C GLU A 61 -3.76 4.73 13.66
N ALA A 62 -4.24 3.50 13.66
CA ALA A 62 -5.61 3.17 14.08
C ALA A 62 -5.71 2.77 15.55
N ILE A 63 -4.60 2.44 16.20
CA ILE A 63 -4.58 2.04 17.61
C ILE A 63 -3.65 2.95 18.39
N LEU A 64 -4.21 3.86 19.19
CA LEU A 64 -3.46 4.78 20.03
C LEU A 64 -3.56 4.36 21.50
N ASN A 65 -2.50 4.63 22.27
CA ASN A 65 -2.61 4.62 23.72
C ASN A 65 -3.34 5.89 24.16
N ASP A 66 -4.16 5.78 25.21
CA ASP A 66 -4.94 6.90 25.73
C ASP A 66 -4.07 8.11 26.14
N SER A 67 -2.91 7.84 26.75
CA SER A 67 -1.92 8.87 27.09
C SER A 67 -1.36 9.59 25.85
N THR A 68 -1.18 8.86 24.75
CA THR A 68 -0.74 9.44 23.47
C THR A 68 -1.83 10.33 22.90
N PHE A 69 -3.08 9.86 22.88
CA PHE A 69 -4.21 10.64 22.38
C PHE A 69 -4.43 11.93 23.17
N HIS A 70 -4.33 11.89 24.50
CA HIS A 70 -4.44 13.10 25.31
C HIS A 70 -3.32 14.12 25.06
N ARG A 71 -2.12 13.66 24.71
CA ARG A 71 -0.96 14.53 24.44
C ARG A 71 -0.94 15.08 23.01
N GLN A 72 -1.31 14.27 22.03
CA GLN A 72 -1.10 14.54 20.61
C GLN A 72 -2.41 14.76 19.84
N GLY A 73 -3.56 14.42 20.42
CA GLY A 73 -4.85 14.46 19.77
C GLY A 73 -5.08 13.27 18.85
N ALA A 74 -5.90 13.49 17.82
CA ALA A 74 -6.17 12.48 16.79
C ALA A 74 -4.92 12.20 15.95
N PRO A 75 -4.77 10.97 15.44
CA PRO A 75 -3.69 10.65 14.52
C PRO A 75 -3.78 11.50 13.25
N CYS A 76 -2.67 11.61 12.54
CA CYS A 76 -2.64 12.16 11.18
C CYS A 76 -2.65 11.01 10.16
N TYR A 77 -3.02 11.32 8.92
CA TYR A 77 -2.84 10.38 7.81
C TYR A 77 -1.59 10.70 7.00
N HIS A 78 -0.98 9.65 6.46
CA HIS A 78 0.27 9.67 5.71
C HIS A 78 0.00 9.22 4.28
N PHE A 79 0.59 9.94 3.33
CA PHE A 79 0.46 9.65 1.90
C PHE A 79 1.81 9.64 1.19
N THR A 80 2.89 9.86 1.94
CA THR A 80 4.27 9.78 1.46
C THR A 80 5.12 8.93 2.42
N PRO A 81 6.25 8.37 1.97
CA PRO A 81 7.19 7.63 2.82
C PRO A 81 7.99 8.54 3.78
N CYS A 82 7.31 9.25 4.69
CA CYS A 82 7.97 10.08 5.71
C CYS A 82 8.67 9.22 6.78
N GLU A 83 9.47 9.85 7.65
CA GLU A 83 10.25 9.15 8.69
C GLU A 83 9.41 8.25 9.60
N GLU A 84 8.18 8.67 9.93
CA GLU A 84 7.26 7.84 10.70
C GLU A 84 6.90 6.55 9.96
N ILE A 85 6.54 6.65 8.69
CA ILE A 85 6.20 5.49 7.87
C ILE A 85 7.41 4.59 7.60
N LYS A 86 8.62 5.16 7.48
CA LYS A 86 9.86 4.37 7.39
C LYS A 86 10.10 3.56 8.67
N ARG A 87 9.85 4.15 9.85
CA ARG A 87 9.92 3.45 11.12
C ARG A 87 8.89 2.33 11.20
N VAL A 88 7.65 2.58 10.77
CA VAL A 88 6.58 1.57 10.68
C VAL A 88 6.98 0.41 9.77
N ALA A 89 7.66 0.68 8.65
CA ALA A 89 8.15 -0.36 7.74
C ALA A 89 9.24 -1.26 8.36
N SER A 90 9.99 -0.75 9.34
CA SER A 90 11.06 -1.48 10.01
C SER A 90 10.64 -2.22 11.28
N ASP A 91 9.43 -1.99 11.78
CA ASP A 91 8.94 -2.53 13.05
C ASP A 91 7.57 -3.20 12.86
N ILE A 92 7.56 -4.53 12.93
CA ILE A 92 6.36 -5.34 12.72
C ILE A 92 5.28 -5.05 13.79
N GLU A 93 5.65 -4.85 15.04
CA GLU A 93 4.68 -4.59 16.12
C GLU A 93 4.07 -3.20 15.96
N LEU A 94 4.87 -2.23 15.51
CA LEU A 94 4.35 -0.92 15.15
C LEU A 94 3.41 -1.00 13.95
N SER A 95 3.75 -1.78 12.92
CA SER A 95 2.91 -1.95 11.72
C SER A 95 1.51 -2.48 12.01
N ARG A 96 1.35 -3.29 13.08
CA ARG A 96 0.03 -3.80 13.51
C ARG A 96 -0.92 -2.73 14.01
N ARG A 97 -0.41 -1.54 14.33
CA ARG A 97 -1.20 -0.42 14.83
C ARG A 97 -1.66 0.51 13.70
N TYR A 98 -1.21 0.28 12.47
CA TYR A 98 -1.46 1.14 11.33
C TYR A 98 -2.36 0.45 10.30
N LEU A 99 -3.25 1.23 9.69
CA LEU A 99 -4.11 0.79 8.61
C LEU A 99 -3.70 1.47 7.31
N ALA A 100 -3.67 0.72 6.21
CA ALA A 100 -3.75 1.27 4.86
C ALA A 100 -5.21 1.46 4.46
N SER A 101 -5.52 2.56 3.78
CA SER A 101 -6.89 2.91 3.37
C SER A 101 -6.91 3.55 1.98
N LEU A 102 -8.03 3.38 1.28
CA LEU A 102 -8.39 4.04 0.01
C LEU A 102 -9.74 4.77 0.18
N PRO A 103 -9.88 5.68 1.15
CA PRO A 103 -11.20 6.17 1.54
C PRO A 103 -11.67 7.24 0.56
N GLY A 104 -12.85 7.07 -0.05
CA GLY A 104 -13.39 8.04 -1.02
C GLY A 104 -13.67 9.45 -0.46
N GLU A 105 -13.66 9.60 0.86
CA GLU A 105 -13.81 10.86 1.59
C GLU A 105 -12.82 10.89 2.77
N ASN A 106 -12.57 12.07 3.37
CA ASN A 106 -11.72 12.20 4.56
C ASN A 106 -12.43 11.65 5.81
N ARG A 107 -12.52 10.32 5.90
CA ARG A 107 -13.21 9.58 6.95
C ARG A 107 -12.36 8.39 7.34
N PHE A 108 -11.85 8.41 8.57
CA PHE A 108 -10.97 7.36 9.08
C PHE A 108 -11.44 6.87 10.44
N ASP A 109 -11.15 5.60 10.70
CA ASP A 109 -11.40 4.93 11.97
C ASP A 109 -10.11 4.78 12.79
N PHE A 110 -10.18 5.11 14.09
CA PHE A 110 -9.15 4.77 15.06
C PHE A 110 -9.75 4.55 16.45
N LYS A 111 -8.97 3.96 17.34
CA LYS A 111 -9.37 3.65 18.71
C LYS A 111 -8.28 4.01 19.70
N THR A 112 -8.68 4.30 20.93
CA THR A 112 -7.75 4.46 22.05
C THR A 112 -7.88 3.28 23.02
N ILE A 113 -6.74 2.82 23.54
CA ILE A 113 -6.66 1.75 24.52
C ILE A 113 -6.16 2.34 25.85
N SER A 114 -6.90 2.06 26.93
CA SER A 114 -6.55 2.42 28.31
C SER A 114 -6.68 1.20 29.23
N GLY A 115 -5.57 0.51 29.49
CA GLY A 115 -5.57 -0.73 30.29
C GLY A 115 -6.39 -1.84 29.61
N ARG A 116 -7.47 -2.30 30.27
CA ARG A 116 -8.42 -3.28 29.72
C ARG A 116 -9.63 -2.63 29.01
N SER A 117 -9.72 -1.31 29.03
CA SER A 117 -10.83 -0.57 28.42
C SER A 117 -10.44 -0.10 27.02
N GLU A 118 -11.31 -0.34 26.05
CA GLU A 118 -11.15 0.08 24.66
C GLU A 118 -12.19 1.16 24.37
N LEU A 119 -11.73 2.40 24.18
CA LEU A 119 -12.58 3.49 23.69
C LEU A 119 -12.43 3.53 22.17
N ARG A 120 -13.39 2.92 21.48
CA ARG A 120 -13.43 2.95 20.02
C ARG A 120 -14.06 4.25 19.56
N PHE A 121 -13.26 5.11 18.93
CA PHE A 121 -13.78 6.24 18.17
C PHE A 121 -14.18 5.72 16.78
N PHE A 122 -15.23 4.91 16.74
CA PHE A 122 -15.95 4.66 15.50
C PHE A 122 -16.65 5.95 15.12
N ARG A 123 -16.22 6.61 14.04
CA ARG A 123 -16.99 7.62 13.28
C ARG A 123 -15.98 8.42 12.48
N ASP A 124 -15.76 8.01 11.23
CA ASP A 124 -15.60 8.88 10.07
C ASP A 124 -14.88 10.21 10.35
N LYS A 125 -13.76 10.15 11.10
CA LYS A 125 -13.16 11.39 11.59
C LYS A 125 -12.32 11.94 10.46
N PRO A 126 -12.48 13.22 10.08
CA PRO A 126 -11.50 13.85 9.22
C PRO A 126 -10.18 13.89 9.98
N LEU A 127 -9.17 13.24 9.39
CA LEU A 127 -7.81 13.32 9.91
C LEU A 127 -7.09 14.43 9.14
N GLU A 128 -6.15 15.05 9.84
CA GLU A 128 -5.23 16.00 9.22
C GLU A 128 -4.09 15.24 8.52
N PRO A 129 -3.58 15.74 7.39
CA PRO A 129 -2.39 15.18 6.78
C PRO A 129 -1.16 15.37 7.66
N CYS A 130 -0.27 14.37 7.69
CA CYS A 130 1.00 14.43 8.40
C CYS A 130 1.83 15.65 7.93
N PRO A 131 2.33 16.51 8.86
CA PRO A 131 3.11 17.70 8.50
C PRO A 131 4.34 17.39 7.64
N LEU A 132 5.03 16.28 7.92
CA LEU A 132 6.19 15.84 7.13
C LEU A 132 5.79 15.39 5.72
N CYS A 133 4.61 14.77 5.58
CA CYS A 133 4.08 14.42 4.26
C CYS A 133 3.72 15.68 3.46
N LEU A 134 3.13 16.69 4.10
CA LEU A 134 2.82 17.97 3.47
C LEU A 134 4.08 18.69 2.99
N GLU A 135 5.12 18.74 3.83
CA GLU A 135 6.39 19.39 3.49
C GLU A 135 7.06 18.70 2.30
N ALA A 136 7.14 17.36 2.32
CA ALA A 136 7.67 16.57 1.23
C ALA A 136 6.88 16.78 -0.08
N TYR A 137 5.55 16.89 0.01
CA TYR A 137 4.69 17.13 -1.16
C TYR A 137 4.87 18.53 -1.77
N ARG A 138 5.09 19.54 -0.92
CA ARG A 138 5.30 20.94 -1.35
C ARG A 138 6.70 21.23 -1.90
N GLY A 139 7.62 20.27 -1.87
CA GLY A 139 8.95 20.41 -2.46
C GLY A 139 9.82 21.48 -1.80
N GLY A 140 9.61 21.76 -0.51
CA GLY A 140 10.40 22.76 0.25
C GLY A 140 10.13 24.23 -0.10
N GLY A 141 9.23 24.53 -1.04
CA GLY A 141 8.94 25.89 -1.51
C GLY A 141 7.64 26.45 -0.93
N GLY A 142 7.71 27.10 0.24
CA GLY A 142 6.99 28.31 0.68
C GLY A 142 5.48 28.56 0.44
N GLY A 143 4.70 27.65 -0.14
CA GLY A 143 3.27 27.85 -0.39
C GLY A 143 2.41 27.42 0.80
N GLN A 144 1.87 28.38 1.55
CA GLN A 144 0.97 28.16 2.71
C GLN A 144 -0.48 27.78 2.33
N LYS A 145 -0.78 27.36 1.10
CA LYS A 145 -2.16 26.99 0.77
C LYS A 145 -2.49 25.65 1.43
N PRO A 146 -3.55 25.55 2.27
CA PRO A 146 -3.97 24.27 2.83
C PRO A 146 -4.22 23.27 1.69
N LEU A 147 -3.64 22.09 1.82
CA LEU A 147 -3.85 21.01 0.86
C LEU A 147 -5.23 20.42 1.15
N ASP A 148 -6.11 20.47 0.15
CA ASP A 148 -7.41 19.80 0.25
C ASP A 148 -7.20 18.28 0.18
N PHE A 149 -7.98 17.53 0.95
CA PHE A 149 -8.02 16.08 0.90
C PHE A 149 -8.22 15.60 -0.54
N ASN A 150 -9.09 16.25 -1.32
CA ASN A 150 -9.33 15.87 -2.72
C ASN A 150 -8.09 16.08 -3.62
N GLU A 151 -7.26 17.08 -3.33
CA GLU A 151 -6.02 17.31 -4.08
C GLU A 151 -4.98 16.22 -3.79
N VAL A 152 -4.94 15.73 -2.56
CA VAL A 152 -4.08 14.60 -2.16
C VAL A 152 -4.68 13.27 -2.67
N HIS A 153 -5.98 13.06 -2.50
CA HIS A 153 -6.72 11.85 -2.86
C HIS A 153 -6.74 11.63 -4.37
N GLY A 154 -7.12 12.64 -5.17
CA GLY A 154 -7.24 12.53 -6.62
C GLY A 154 -5.92 12.32 -7.36
N LYS A 155 -4.77 12.67 -6.75
CA LYS A 155 -3.44 12.48 -7.35
C LYS A 155 -2.68 11.27 -6.80
N ASN A 156 -2.95 10.86 -5.56
CA ASN A 156 -2.16 9.86 -4.85
C ASN A 156 -2.91 8.56 -4.53
N LEU A 157 -4.15 8.35 -4.96
CA LEU A 157 -4.87 7.08 -4.76
C LEU A 157 -5.34 6.53 -6.10
N ARG A 158 -4.39 5.93 -6.80
CA ARG A 158 -4.63 5.35 -8.11
C ARG A 158 -3.82 4.08 -8.26
N LYS A 159 -4.29 3.22 -9.15
CA LYS A 159 -3.46 2.14 -9.69
C LYS A 159 -2.21 2.76 -10.32
N PHE A 160 -1.04 2.26 -9.94
CA PHE A 160 0.23 2.74 -10.46
C PHE A 160 0.40 2.25 -11.90
N TYR A 161 0.88 3.12 -12.79
CA TYR A 161 1.26 2.79 -14.18
C TYR A 161 2.73 3.15 -14.43
N GLY A 162 3.59 2.17 -14.67
CA GLY A 162 5.05 2.30 -14.53
C GLY A 162 5.73 3.01 -15.66
N LYS A 163 5.01 3.29 -16.75
CA LYS A 163 5.47 4.20 -17.81
C LYS A 163 5.71 5.62 -17.28
N GLU A 164 5.14 5.98 -16.12
CA GLU A 164 5.22 7.34 -15.61
C GLU A 164 6.54 7.64 -14.86
N ARG A 165 7.28 6.64 -14.32
CA ARG A 165 8.50 6.87 -13.50
C ARG A 165 9.48 5.68 -13.44
N GLU A 166 10.43 5.62 -14.38
CA GLU A 166 11.41 4.53 -14.51
C GLU A 166 12.35 4.34 -13.29
N ARG A 167 12.76 5.42 -12.62
CA ARG A 167 13.63 5.33 -11.42
C ARG A 167 12.91 4.75 -10.20
N GLU A 168 11.70 5.25 -9.92
CA GLU A 168 10.84 4.75 -8.84
C GLU A 168 10.54 3.26 -9.09
N TRP A 169 10.29 2.89 -10.34
CA TRP A 169 10.05 1.51 -10.74
C TRP A 169 11.19 0.55 -10.43
N ASN A 170 12.44 0.89 -10.78
CA ASN A 170 13.58 0.01 -10.50
C ASN A 170 13.76 -0.29 -9.00
N ARG A 171 13.44 0.70 -8.16
CA ARG A 171 13.44 0.53 -6.71
C ARG A 171 12.30 -0.39 -6.26
N LEU A 172 11.07 -0.14 -6.72
CA LEU A 172 9.91 -0.96 -6.38
C LEU A 172 10.09 -2.41 -6.84
N ALA A 173 10.59 -2.62 -8.07
CA ALA A 173 10.85 -3.93 -8.65
C ALA A 173 11.75 -4.80 -7.76
N SER A 174 12.78 -4.19 -7.19
CA SER A 174 13.70 -4.89 -6.29
C SER A 174 13.04 -5.34 -4.98
N GLU A 175 12.11 -4.56 -4.45
CA GLU A 175 11.35 -4.88 -3.23
C GLU A 175 10.26 -5.92 -3.50
N LEU A 176 9.56 -5.83 -4.63
CA LEU A 176 8.54 -6.81 -5.04
C LEU A 176 9.14 -8.24 -5.13
N ILE A 177 10.34 -8.35 -5.69
CA ILE A 177 11.07 -9.64 -5.77
C ILE A 177 11.37 -10.21 -4.37
N LYS A 178 11.67 -9.36 -3.39
CA LYS A 178 11.90 -9.83 -2.01
C LYS A 178 10.60 -10.28 -1.36
N ILE A 179 9.53 -9.51 -1.52
CA ILE A 179 8.19 -9.81 -0.97
C ILE A 179 7.71 -11.19 -1.46
N ARG A 180 7.95 -11.53 -2.73
CA ARG A 180 7.57 -12.84 -3.30
C ARG A 180 8.60 -13.94 -3.11
N HIS A 181 9.55 -13.75 -2.19
CA HIS A 181 10.57 -14.73 -1.85
C HIS A 181 11.32 -15.27 -3.08
N HIS A 182 11.59 -14.41 -4.05
CA HIS A 182 12.26 -14.76 -5.29
C HIS A 182 11.55 -15.87 -6.10
N THR A 183 10.23 -15.84 -6.18
CA THR A 183 9.42 -16.78 -6.96
C THR A 183 8.95 -16.14 -8.28
N CYS A 184 8.98 -16.90 -9.37
CA CYS A 184 8.40 -16.47 -10.64
C CYS A 184 6.89 -16.77 -10.70
N ASP A 185 6.08 -15.78 -11.07
CA ASP A 185 4.62 -15.89 -11.16
C ASP A 185 4.15 -16.82 -12.28
N ILE A 186 4.99 -17.08 -13.30
CA ILE A 186 4.64 -17.97 -14.42
C ILE A 186 4.98 -19.43 -14.12
N CYS A 187 6.24 -19.73 -13.77
CA CYS A 187 6.67 -21.11 -13.54
C CYS A 187 6.52 -21.57 -12.08
N GLN A 188 6.23 -20.65 -11.16
CA GLN A 188 6.03 -20.91 -9.72
C GLN A 188 7.25 -21.55 -9.05
N LYS A 189 8.45 -21.30 -9.59
CA LYS A 189 9.72 -21.77 -9.03
C LYS A 189 10.49 -20.62 -8.41
N SER A 190 11.24 -20.94 -7.35
CA SER A 190 12.21 -20.03 -6.78
C SER A 190 13.44 -19.91 -7.69
N HIS A 191 13.95 -18.70 -7.81
CA HIS A 191 15.03 -18.33 -8.72
C HIS A 191 16.00 -17.37 -8.03
N PRO A 192 17.29 -17.35 -8.41
CA PRO A 192 18.20 -16.28 -7.98
C PRO A 192 17.65 -14.90 -8.33
N LYS A 193 17.84 -13.91 -7.44
CA LYS A 193 17.31 -12.55 -7.60
C LYS A 193 17.66 -11.94 -8.96
N GLU A 194 18.88 -12.17 -9.45
CA GLU A 194 19.43 -11.62 -10.69
C GLU A 194 18.84 -12.28 -11.96
N SER A 195 18.08 -13.35 -11.77
CA SER A 195 17.38 -14.07 -12.85
C SER A 195 15.89 -13.77 -12.92
N LEU A 196 15.39 -12.97 -11.98
CA LEU A 196 14.03 -12.45 -11.94
C LEU A 196 14.02 -10.98 -12.37
N HIS A 197 12.98 -10.61 -13.09
CA HIS A 197 12.66 -9.23 -13.43
C HIS A 197 11.17 -9.02 -13.20
N VAL A 198 10.81 -7.77 -12.96
CA VAL A 198 9.42 -7.38 -12.82
C VAL A 198 8.93 -6.91 -14.18
N HIS A 199 8.00 -7.65 -14.75
CA HIS A 199 7.37 -7.39 -16.03
C HIS A 199 6.07 -6.61 -15.84
N TRP A 200 5.85 -5.63 -16.71
CA TRP A 200 4.66 -4.80 -16.71
C TRP A 200 3.74 -5.23 -17.86
N ARG A 201 2.49 -5.59 -17.54
CA ARG A 201 1.47 -5.93 -18.53
C ARG A 201 0.68 -4.72 -19.00
N GLU A 202 0.22 -4.73 -20.25
CA GLU A 202 -0.52 -3.62 -20.85
C GLU A 202 -1.79 -3.23 -20.07
N ASP A 203 -2.38 -4.17 -19.32
CA ASP A 203 -3.54 -3.96 -18.45
C ASP A 203 -3.22 -3.34 -17.07
N GLY A 204 -1.95 -2.97 -16.84
CA GLY A 204 -1.49 -2.37 -15.59
C GLY A 204 -1.11 -3.38 -14.51
N ARG A 205 -1.12 -4.69 -14.79
CA ARG A 205 -0.64 -5.71 -13.84
C ARG A 205 0.88 -5.83 -13.85
N VAL A 206 1.39 -6.23 -12.71
CA VAL A 206 2.80 -6.43 -12.41
C VAL A 206 3.02 -7.91 -12.11
N GLU A 207 3.94 -8.52 -12.84
CA GLU A 207 4.30 -9.94 -12.68
C GLU A 207 5.81 -10.06 -12.49
N ILE A 208 6.24 -10.98 -11.63
CA ILE A 208 7.64 -11.34 -11.44
C ILE A 208 7.95 -12.54 -12.33
N VAL A 209 8.83 -12.33 -13.30
CA VAL A 209 9.09 -13.30 -14.36
C VAL A 209 10.57 -13.67 -14.35
N CYS A 210 10.87 -14.96 -14.55
CA CYS A 210 12.25 -15.40 -14.74
C CYS A 210 12.67 -15.30 -16.21
N LYS A 211 13.98 -15.13 -16.47
CA LYS A 211 14.55 -15.02 -17.84
C LYS A 211 14.06 -16.08 -18.83
N ASN A 212 13.73 -17.28 -18.36
CA ASN A 212 13.23 -18.36 -19.21
C ASN A 212 11.75 -18.20 -19.58
N CYS A 213 10.94 -17.67 -18.67
CA CYS A 213 9.51 -17.44 -18.92
C CYS A 213 9.28 -16.16 -19.71
N GLU A 214 10.13 -15.15 -19.55
CA GLU A 214 10.08 -13.90 -20.30
C GLU A 214 10.11 -14.11 -21.82
N ARG A 215 10.96 -15.03 -22.29
CA ARG A 215 11.06 -15.37 -23.73
C ARG A 215 9.79 -16.02 -24.30
N ARG A 216 8.79 -16.28 -23.48
CA ARG A 216 7.51 -16.93 -23.85
C ARG A 216 6.31 -15.97 -23.74
N ILE A 217 6.54 -14.75 -23.27
CA ILE A 217 5.56 -13.66 -23.21
C ILE A 217 5.79 -12.78 -24.44
#